data_AF-A0A7W0WLQ5-F1
#
_entry.id   AF-A0A7W0WLQ5-F1
#
_cell.length_a   1.000
_cell.length_b   1.000
_cell.length_c   1.000
_cell.angle_alpha   90.00
_cell.angle_beta   90.00
_cell.angle_gamma   90.00
#
_symmetry.space_group_name_H-M   'P 1'
#
loop_
_entity.id
_entity.type
_entity.pdbx_description
1 polymer ?
#
loop_
_entity_poly.entity_id
_entity_poly.type
_entity_poly.pdbx_seq_one_letter_code
_entity_poly.pdbx_strand_id
1 'polypeptide(L)'
;EVCDLLDAGGFDRILVETVGVGQSELDIARMADATVLVLVPESGDGIQTLKSGVMEIADLFVVNKADRPGAEKLRQEIEVTLGIRRGNAYRNVPAHHGLKGRAARPAGVTLSGAKVVSPEVRHLRFAQADDTGDDAWEQPVLLTVAAKGDGVPELLAALDRHHAWLADSGTLGERRRSRLLDRTREVVDRATRRWIWEETRADQRIAERLDEIVAGRLSPYDVAAEVLDGLKQGERL
;
A
#
# COMPACT_ATOMS: atom_id res chain seq x y z
N GLU A 1 -5.41 -13.25 10.09
CA GLU A 1 -5.81 -14.49 10.79
C GLU A 1 -4.63 -15.44 10.92
N VAL A 2 -4.01 -15.85 9.82
CA VAL A 2 -2.79 -16.70 9.88
C VAL A 2 -1.64 -16.01 10.63
N CYS A 3 -1.35 -14.73 10.36
CA CYS A 3 -0.28 -14.02 11.06
C CYS A 3 -0.51 -13.93 12.58
N ASP A 4 -1.76 -13.75 13.03
CA ASP A 4 -2.05 -13.66 14.47
C ASP A 4 -1.90 -15.02 15.16
N LEU A 5 -2.20 -16.11 14.46
CA LEU A 5 -1.97 -17.47 14.95
C LEU A 5 -0.47 -17.77 15.08
N LEU A 6 0.34 -17.30 14.14
CA LEU A 6 1.80 -17.43 14.20
C LEU A 6 2.38 -16.58 15.34
N ASP A 7 1.92 -15.35 15.51
CA ASP A 7 2.32 -14.47 16.61
C ASP A 7 1.95 -15.09 17.98
N ALA A 8 0.71 -15.57 18.13
CA ALA A 8 0.26 -16.30 19.33
C ALA A 8 1.02 -17.62 19.55
N GLY A 9 1.56 -18.21 18.48
CA GLY A 9 2.44 -19.38 18.51
C GLY A 9 3.87 -19.07 18.95
N GLY A 10 4.22 -17.80 19.19
CA GLY A 10 5.53 -17.36 19.65
C GLY A 10 6.55 -17.15 18.52
N PHE A 11 6.10 -16.92 17.28
CA PHE A 11 7.00 -16.57 16.19
C PHE A 11 7.29 -15.07 16.17
N ASP A 12 8.53 -14.68 16.44
CA ASP A 12 8.94 -13.27 16.48
C ASP A 12 9.02 -12.59 15.10
N ARG A 13 9.20 -13.39 14.03
CA ARG A 13 9.34 -12.91 12.66
C ARG A 13 8.45 -13.73 11.73
N ILE A 14 7.51 -13.04 11.08
CA ILE A 14 6.57 -13.63 10.14
C ILE A 14 6.82 -13.02 8.76
N LEU A 15 7.24 -13.85 7.80
CA LEU A 15 7.43 -13.43 6.42
C LEU A 15 6.19 -13.82 5.62
N VAL A 16 5.65 -12.86 4.87
CA VAL A 16 4.51 -13.07 3.96
C VAL A 16 4.98 -12.79 2.54
N GLU A 17 4.91 -13.83 1.70
CA GLU A 17 5.22 -13.72 0.27
C GLU A 17 3.92 -13.66 -0.53
N THR A 18 3.86 -12.77 -1.52
CA THR A 18 2.76 -12.70 -2.48
C THR A 18 3.15 -13.41 -3.78
N VAL A 19 2.16 -13.94 -4.49
CA VAL A 19 2.38 -14.66 -5.76
C VAL A 19 2.56 -13.73 -6.97
N GLY A 20 2.42 -12.41 -6.79
CA GLY A 20 2.44 -11.43 -7.87
C GLY A 20 2.25 -9.99 -7.40
N VAL A 21 1.82 -9.13 -8.34
CA VAL A 21 1.69 -7.66 -8.18
C VAL A 21 0.28 -7.15 -8.53
N GLY A 22 -0.76 -7.85 -8.11
CA GLY A 22 -2.16 -7.42 -8.24
C GLY A 22 -2.65 -6.61 -7.04
N GLN A 23 -3.91 -6.17 -7.10
CA GLN A 23 -4.51 -5.34 -6.04
C GLN A 23 -4.59 -6.09 -4.70
N SER A 24 -5.00 -7.36 -4.74
CA SER A 24 -5.03 -8.21 -3.56
C SER A 24 -3.65 -8.38 -2.92
N GLU A 25 -2.61 -8.53 -3.73
CA GLU A 25 -1.22 -8.65 -3.26
C GLU A 25 -0.73 -7.34 -2.62
N LEU A 26 -1.12 -6.19 -3.16
CA LEU A 26 -0.82 -4.90 -2.55
C LEU A 26 -1.53 -4.72 -1.20
N ASP A 27 -2.77 -5.19 -1.07
CA ASP A 27 -3.49 -5.17 0.21
C ASP A 27 -2.83 -6.06 1.26
N ILE A 28 -2.36 -7.24 0.85
CA ILE A 28 -1.59 -8.14 1.72
C ILE A 28 -0.29 -7.47 2.17
N ALA A 29 0.46 -6.86 1.24
CA ALA A 29 1.69 -6.16 1.56
C ALA A 29 1.45 -5.00 2.55
N ARG A 30 0.35 -4.26 2.38
CA ARG A 30 -0.05 -3.17 3.30
C ARG A 30 -0.29 -3.62 4.74
N MET A 31 -0.55 -4.90 4.99
CA MET A 31 -0.73 -5.42 6.35
C MET A 31 0.59 -5.64 7.10
N ALA A 32 1.73 -5.70 6.42
CA ALA A 32 3.03 -5.97 7.04
C ALA A 32 3.62 -4.73 7.75
N ASP A 33 4.45 -4.94 8.77
CA ASP A 33 5.20 -3.86 9.44
C ASP A 33 6.25 -3.25 8.50
N ALA A 34 6.82 -4.06 7.62
CA ALA A 34 7.75 -3.67 6.58
C ALA A 34 7.42 -4.42 5.28
N THR A 35 7.55 -3.72 4.15
CA THR A 35 7.37 -4.30 2.82
C THR A 35 8.69 -4.25 2.05
N VAL A 36 9.01 -5.36 1.39
CA VAL A 36 10.22 -5.47 0.55
C VAL A 36 9.79 -5.74 -0.87
N LEU A 37 10.15 -4.85 -1.80
CA LEU A 37 9.95 -5.09 -3.22
C LEU A 37 11.19 -5.73 -3.82
N VAL A 38 11.06 -6.96 -4.29
CA VAL A 38 12.15 -7.70 -4.95
C VAL A 38 11.97 -7.63 -6.46
N LEU A 39 13.00 -7.13 -7.14
CA LEU A 39 13.08 -6.96 -8.58
C LEU A 39 14.26 -7.76 -9.13
N VAL A 40 14.23 -8.08 -10.42
CA VAL A 40 15.30 -8.81 -11.11
C VAL A 40 15.72 -8.01 -12.34
N PRO A 41 17.03 -7.94 -12.67
CA PRO A 41 17.50 -7.29 -13.88
C PRO A 41 16.88 -7.90 -15.14
N GLU A 42 16.73 -7.11 -16.18
CA GLU A 42 16.35 -7.56 -17.54
C GLU A 42 14.97 -8.24 -17.65
N SER A 43 14.16 -8.26 -16.57
CA SER A 43 12.72 -8.51 -16.69
C SER A 43 12.14 -7.28 -17.40
N GLY A 44 11.92 -7.36 -18.71
CA GLY A 44 11.67 -6.25 -19.65
C GLY A 44 10.46 -5.33 -19.38
N ASP A 45 9.92 -5.33 -18.17
CA ASP A 45 8.79 -4.50 -17.70
C ASP A 45 9.08 -3.82 -16.33
N GLY A 46 10.29 -4.00 -15.80
CA GLY A 46 10.61 -3.82 -14.38
C GLY A 46 10.46 -2.43 -13.78
N ILE A 47 10.13 -1.37 -14.54
CA ILE A 47 9.84 -0.01 -14.00
C ILE A 47 8.51 0.55 -14.52
N GLN A 48 8.02 0.11 -15.69
CA GLN A 48 6.74 0.58 -16.21
C GLN A 48 5.55 -0.07 -15.47
N THR A 49 5.63 -1.35 -15.11
CA THR A 49 4.66 -1.99 -14.20
C THR A 49 4.68 -1.36 -12.80
N LEU A 50 5.85 -0.87 -12.38
CA LEU A 50 6.09 -0.33 -11.03
C LEU A 50 5.45 1.03 -10.74
N LYS A 51 5.00 1.75 -11.77
CA LYS A 51 4.26 3.01 -11.62
C LYS A 51 2.82 2.86 -11.10
N SER A 52 2.35 1.64 -10.87
CA SER A 52 0.96 1.31 -10.47
C SER A 52 0.69 1.32 -8.94
N GLY A 53 1.56 1.96 -8.14
CA GLY A 53 1.41 2.04 -6.68
C GLY A 53 2.30 1.06 -5.90
N VAL A 54 2.89 0.06 -6.56
CA VAL A 54 3.81 -0.91 -5.91
C VAL A 54 5.06 -0.23 -5.32
N MET A 55 5.64 0.75 -6.03
CA MET A 55 6.80 1.50 -5.51
C MET A 55 6.45 2.43 -4.36
N GLU A 56 5.17 2.78 -4.17
CA GLU A 56 4.75 3.70 -3.10
C GLU A 56 4.64 2.99 -1.76
N ILE A 57 4.35 1.69 -1.79
CA ILE A 57 4.14 0.91 -0.57
C ILE A 57 5.41 0.27 -0.03
N ALA A 58 6.49 0.22 -0.81
CA ALA A 58 7.73 -0.47 -0.46
C ALA A 58 8.59 0.35 0.51
N ASP A 59 8.90 -0.22 1.67
CA ASP A 59 9.83 0.39 2.63
C ASP A 59 11.30 0.09 2.26
N LEU A 60 11.55 -1.03 1.56
CA LEU A 60 12.87 -1.44 1.05
C LEU A 60 12.76 -2.00 -0.38
N PHE A 61 13.82 -1.80 -1.16
CA PHE A 61 13.95 -2.35 -2.50
C PHE A 61 15.14 -3.31 -2.59
N VAL A 62 14.95 -4.41 -3.31
CA VAL A 62 15.98 -5.40 -3.57
C VAL A 62 16.06 -5.68 -5.05
N VAL A 63 17.24 -5.56 -5.64
CA VAL A 63 17.55 -6.08 -6.97
C VAL A 63 18.26 -7.42 -6.79
N ASN A 64 17.50 -8.50 -6.94
CA ASN A 64 17.97 -9.88 -6.82
C ASN A 64 18.50 -10.41 -8.16
N LYS A 65 19.37 -11.43 -8.11
CA LYS A 65 20.18 -11.90 -9.23
C LYS A 65 21.12 -10.80 -9.73
N ALA A 66 21.74 -10.09 -8.79
CA ALA A 66 22.65 -8.98 -9.06
C ALA A 66 23.94 -9.40 -9.79
N ASP A 67 24.18 -10.71 -9.92
CA ASP A 67 25.21 -11.30 -10.77
C ASP A 67 24.90 -11.18 -12.27
N ARG A 68 23.67 -10.79 -12.63
CA ARG A 68 23.25 -10.59 -14.03
C ARG A 68 23.57 -9.18 -14.52
N PRO A 69 23.83 -9.01 -15.84
CA PRO A 69 23.98 -7.68 -16.42
C PRO A 69 22.74 -6.81 -16.15
N GLY A 70 22.96 -5.50 -16.05
CA GLY A 70 21.87 -4.53 -15.82
C GLY A 70 21.42 -4.37 -14.36
N ALA A 71 21.92 -5.16 -13.40
CA ALA A 71 21.55 -5.02 -11.98
C ALA A 71 21.86 -3.64 -11.41
N GLU A 72 23.08 -3.16 -11.64
CA GLU A 72 23.52 -1.85 -11.18
C GLU A 72 22.74 -0.72 -11.85
N LYS A 73 22.39 -0.89 -13.14
CA LYS A 73 21.55 0.06 -13.86
C LYS A 73 20.15 0.14 -13.24
N LEU A 74 19.52 -1.01 -12.97
CA LEU A 74 18.20 -1.08 -12.35
C LEU A 74 18.21 -0.45 -10.95
N ARG A 75 19.25 -0.71 -10.14
CA ARG A 75 19.44 -0.07 -8.83
C ARG A 75 19.42 1.46 -8.95
N GLN A 76 20.22 2.00 -9.87
CA GLN A 76 20.32 3.45 -10.10
C GLN A 76 18.99 4.05 -10.59
N GLU A 77 18.27 3.35 -11.47
CA GLU A 77 16.96 3.80 -11.95
C GLU A 77 15.91 3.89 -10.81
N ILE A 78 15.93 2.93 -9.88
CA ILE A 78 15.09 2.96 -8.67
C ILE A 78 15.47 4.16 -7.79
N GLU A 79 16.75 4.34 -7.50
CA GLU A 79 17.25 5.44 -6.65
C GLU A 79 16.89 6.82 -7.23
N VAL A 80 17.06 7.00 -8.53
CA VAL A 80 16.66 8.24 -9.22
C VAL A 80 15.16 8.47 -9.07
N THR A 81 14.34 7.42 -9.24
CA THR A 81 12.88 7.51 -9.11
C THR A 81 12.46 7.90 -7.69
N LEU A 82 13.09 7.32 -6.67
CA LEU A 82 12.87 7.68 -5.26
C LEU A 82 13.33 9.11 -4.95
N GLY A 83 14.49 9.52 -5.45
CA GLY A 83 15.03 10.87 -5.29
C GLY A 83 14.15 11.95 -5.93
N ILE A 84 13.55 11.66 -7.10
CA ILE A 84 12.58 12.55 -7.75
C ILE A 84 11.32 12.72 -6.90
N ARG A 85 10.79 11.62 -6.31
CA ARG A 85 9.60 11.67 -5.43
C ARG A 85 9.81 12.57 -4.22
N ARG A 86 11.02 12.59 -3.66
CA ARG A 86 11.39 13.45 -2.52
C ARG A 86 11.68 14.91 -2.89
N GLY A 87 11.55 15.29 -4.17
CA GLY A 87 11.96 16.61 -4.64
C GLY A 87 13.48 16.83 -4.62
N ASN A 88 14.27 15.76 -4.44
CA ASN A 88 15.71 15.76 -4.24
C ASN A 88 16.49 15.25 -5.47
N ALA A 89 15.88 15.41 -6.66
CA ALA A 89 16.25 14.77 -7.93
C ALA A 89 17.73 14.90 -8.38
N TYR A 90 18.56 15.70 -7.70
CA TYR A 90 19.95 15.99 -8.08
C TYR A 90 20.95 16.08 -6.92
N ARG A 91 20.72 15.42 -5.78
CA ARG A 91 21.67 15.51 -4.64
C ARG A 91 22.96 14.70 -4.85
N ASN A 92 22.90 13.60 -5.63
CA ASN A 92 24.01 12.64 -5.79
C ASN A 92 24.49 12.44 -7.25
N VAL A 93 24.10 13.32 -8.18
CA VAL A 93 24.59 13.24 -9.58
C VAL A 93 25.77 14.22 -9.75
N PRO A 94 27.00 13.75 -10.02
CA PRO A 94 28.11 14.63 -10.37
C PRO A 94 27.75 15.38 -11.65
N ALA A 95 27.77 16.72 -11.57
CA ALA A 95 27.39 17.57 -12.69
C ALA A 95 28.39 17.44 -13.86
N HIS A 96 28.06 16.58 -14.84
CA HIS A 96 28.76 16.48 -16.11
C HIS A 96 27.96 17.21 -17.21
N HIS A 97 27.73 18.52 -17.07
CA HIS A 97 27.58 19.39 -18.25
C HIS A 97 27.86 20.86 -17.90
N GLY A 98 28.78 21.44 -18.67
CA GLY A 98 29.32 22.78 -18.47
C GLY A 98 28.36 23.90 -18.83
N LEU A 99 27.59 24.37 -17.86
CA LEU A 99 27.05 25.73 -17.84
C LEU A 99 27.39 26.37 -16.50
N LYS A 100 28.32 27.34 -16.53
CA LYS A 100 28.58 28.24 -15.41
C LYS A 100 27.40 29.22 -15.30
N GLY A 101 26.64 29.18 -14.21
CA GLY A 101 25.59 30.18 -13.97
C GLY A 101 24.82 30.01 -12.65
N ARG A 102 25.14 30.89 -11.69
CA ARG A 102 24.46 31.27 -10.43
C ARG A 102 23.23 30.47 -9.97
N ALA A 103 23.34 30.00 -8.73
CA ALA A 103 22.24 29.59 -7.86
C ALA A 103 21.13 30.66 -7.77
N ALA A 104 19.90 30.26 -8.05
CA ALA A 104 18.69 30.94 -7.63
C ALA A 104 17.66 29.88 -7.22
N ARG A 105 17.25 29.89 -5.94
CA ARG A 105 16.07 29.14 -5.46
C ARG A 105 14.82 29.83 -6.03
N PRO A 106 13.90 29.14 -6.73
CA PRO A 106 12.62 29.75 -7.03
C PRO A 106 11.73 29.66 -5.78
N ALA A 107 11.22 30.82 -5.36
CA ALA A 107 10.19 30.94 -4.35
C ALA A 107 8.82 30.53 -4.92
N GLY A 108 8.06 29.77 -4.13
CA GLY A 108 6.59 29.70 -4.15
C GLY A 108 5.89 29.54 -5.50
N VAL A 109 5.61 28.29 -5.89
CA VAL A 109 4.52 27.99 -6.82
C VAL A 109 3.45 27.21 -6.06
N THR A 110 2.38 27.89 -5.65
CA THR A 110 1.15 27.26 -5.16
C THR A 110 0.36 26.73 -6.34
N LEU A 111 0.33 25.40 -6.51
CA LEU A 111 -0.60 24.75 -7.43
C LEU A 111 -1.98 24.64 -6.77
N SER A 112 -2.82 25.65 -7.05
CA SER A 112 -4.27 25.62 -6.81
C SER A 112 -4.92 24.64 -7.80
N GLY A 113 -5.27 23.46 -7.33
CA GLY A 113 -5.96 22.42 -8.10
C GLY A 113 -6.52 21.33 -7.20
N ALA A 114 -7.32 21.71 -6.20
CA ALA A 114 -8.02 20.76 -5.35
C ALA A 114 -9.13 20.06 -6.15
N LYS A 115 -8.85 18.88 -6.70
CA LYS A 115 -9.91 17.91 -7.02
C LYS A 115 -10.56 17.49 -5.71
N VAL A 116 -11.87 17.70 -5.61
CA VAL A 116 -12.72 17.19 -4.53
C VAL A 116 -12.66 15.67 -4.61
N VAL A 117 -11.95 15.06 -3.66
CA VAL A 117 -11.87 13.61 -3.48
C VAL A 117 -12.99 13.22 -2.51
N SER A 118 -13.75 12.19 -2.87
CA SER A 118 -14.87 11.65 -2.09
C SER A 118 -14.45 11.19 -0.68
N PRO A 119 -15.35 11.22 0.32
CA PRO A 119 -15.01 10.95 1.73
C PRO A 119 -14.41 9.57 1.98
N GLU A 120 -14.75 8.58 1.15
CA GLU A 120 -14.31 7.18 1.24
C GLU A 120 -12.81 6.99 0.92
N VAL A 121 -12.23 7.87 0.10
CA VAL A 121 -10.82 7.79 -0.34
C VAL A 121 -9.90 8.60 0.59
N ARG A 122 -10.46 9.29 1.59
CA ARG A 122 -9.68 10.11 2.54
C ARG A 122 -8.80 9.28 3.48
N HIS A 123 -9.11 8.00 3.64
CA HIS A 123 -8.30 7.05 4.40
C HIS A 123 -7.11 6.48 3.63
N LEU A 124 -6.99 6.73 2.31
CA LEU A 124 -5.90 6.19 1.48
C LEU A 124 -4.68 7.11 1.38
N ARG A 125 -4.59 8.16 2.21
CA ARG A 125 -3.38 8.97 2.33
C ARG A 125 -2.40 8.35 3.32
N PHE A 126 -1.76 7.27 2.94
CA PHE A 126 -0.64 6.69 3.69
C PHE A 126 0.69 7.09 3.08
N ALA A 127 0.95 8.38 3.24
CA ALA A 127 2.24 9.04 3.21
C ALA A 127 2.03 10.46 3.77
N GLN A 128 1.44 10.60 4.97
CA GLN A 128 1.35 11.88 5.68
C GLN A 128 1.49 11.67 7.19
N ALA A 129 2.59 11.05 7.60
CA ALA A 129 3.38 11.61 8.70
C ALA A 129 4.60 12.23 8.02
N ASP A 130 5.05 13.39 8.49
CA ASP A 130 6.00 14.29 7.83
C ASP A 130 7.38 13.65 7.50
N ASP A 131 7.45 12.84 6.44
CA ASP A 131 8.69 12.25 5.90
C ASP A 131 9.51 13.28 5.08
N THR A 132 9.34 14.57 5.42
CA THR A 132 10.04 15.70 4.79
C THR A 132 11.10 16.33 5.70
N GLY A 133 11.29 15.77 6.91
CA GLY A 133 12.39 16.12 7.83
C GLY A 133 13.66 15.31 7.57
N ASP A 134 14.79 15.74 8.14
CA ASP A 134 16.09 15.05 8.01
C ASP A 134 16.10 13.62 8.62
N ASP A 135 15.11 13.28 9.46
CA ASP A 135 14.95 11.97 10.12
C ASP A 135 14.01 10.99 9.38
N ALA A 136 13.61 11.34 8.15
CA ALA A 136 12.78 10.52 7.28
C ALA A 136 13.44 9.17 6.90
N TRP A 137 12.69 8.07 6.85
CA TRP A 137 13.24 6.76 6.52
C TRP A 137 13.68 6.70 5.06
N GLU A 138 14.97 6.66 4.79
CA GLU A 138 15.49 6.49 3.42
C GLU A 138 15.36 5.05 2.95
N GLN A 139 14.48 4.80 1.97
CA GLN A 139 14.27 3.46 1.42
C GLN A 139 15.56 2.96 0.74
N PRO A 140 16.23 1.94 1.29
CA PRO A 140 17.47 1.44 0.70
C PRO A 140 17.15 0.61 -0.56
N VAL A 141 18.05 0.68 -1.54
CA VAL A 141 18.03 -0.18 -2.73
C VAL A 141 19.23 -1.13 -2.67
N LEU A 142 18.97 -2.38 -2.30
CA LEU A 142 20.00 -3.38 -2.03
C LEU A 142 20.20 -4.33 -3.22
N LEU A 143 21.43 -4.79 -3.42
CA LEU A 143 21.75 -5.84 -4.40
C LEU A 143 21.84 -7.18 -3.69
N THR A 144 21.24 -8.23 -4.28
CA THR A 144 21.35 -9.60 -3.74
C THR A 144 21.59 -10.63 -4.82
N VAL A 145 22.25 -11.73 -4.45
CA VAL A 145 22.26 -12.99 -5.20
C VAL A 145 21.74 -14.06 -4.24
N ALA A 146 20.40 -14.11 -4.08
CA ALA A 146 19.77 -14.93 -3.05
C ALA A 146 20.17 -16.42 -3.12
N ALA A 147 20.39 -16.96 -4.32
CA ALA A 147 20.83 -18.34 -4.53
C ALA A 147 22.21 -18.65 -3.92
N LYS A 148 23.05 -17.63 -3.70
CA LYS A 148 24.37 -17.72 -3.05
C LYS A 148 24.36 -17.20 -1.61
N GLY A 149 23.29 -16.53 -1.20
CA GLY A 149 23.20 -15.81 0.08
C GLY A 149 23.82 -14.42 0.07
N ASP A 150 24.40 -13.96 -1.05
CA ASP A 150 25.04 -12.64 -1.14
C ASP A 150 24.00 -11.51 -0.98
N GLY A 151 24.29 -10.53 -0.13
CA GLY A 151 23.41 -9.38 0.13
C GLY A 151 22.23 -9.66 1.08
N VAL A 152 21.99 -10.94 1.43
CA VAL A 152 20.88 -11.33 2.33
C VAL A 152 21.11 -10.83 3.77
N PRO A 153 22.33 -10.92 4.36
CA PRO A 153 22.59 -10.33 5.67
C PRO A 153 22.33 -8.82 5.72
N GLU A 154 22.68 -8.09 4.66
CA GLU A 154 22.47 -6.65 4.54
C GLU A 154 20.98 -6.30 4.46
N LEU A 155 20.19 -7.12 3.76
CA LEU A 155 18.73 -7.01 3.74
C LEU A 155 18.12 -7.20 5.13
N LEU A 156 18.55 -8.24 5.86
CA LEU A 156 18.07 -8.48 7.23
C LEU A 156 18.44 -7.31 8.16
N ALA A 157 19.67 -6.81 8.07
CA ALA A 157 20.10 -5.66 8.83
C ALA A 157 19.30 -4.38 8.47
N ALA A 158 18.91 -4.22 7.21
CA ALA A 158 18.07 -3.10 6.78
C ALA A 158 16.64 -3.20 7.33
N LEU A 159 16.06 -4.40 7.36
CA LEU A 159 14.77 -4.66 7.99
C LEU A 159 14.80 -4.36 9.49
N ASP A 160 15.86 -4.79 10.19
CA ASP A 160 16.03 -4.51 11.62
C ASP A 160 16.14 -3.00 11.89
N ARG A 161 16.90 -2.26 11.05
CA ARG A 161 16.97 -0.78 11.15
C ARG A 161 15.63 -0.11 10.88
N HIS A 162 14.88 -0.57 9.88
CA HIS A 162 13.56 -0.01 9.59
C HIS A 162 12.60 -0.23 10.77
N HIS A 163 12.60 -1.43 11.35
CA HIS A 163 11.78 -1.73 12.51
C HIS A 163 12.14 -0.85 13.72
N ALA A 164 13.43 -0.68 14.00
CA ALA A 164 13.90 0.22 15.05
C ALA A 164 13.44 1.67 14.79
N TRP A 165 13.60 2.17 13.56
CA TRP A 165 13.12 3.49 13.18
C TRP A 165 11.61 3.65 13.37
N LEU A 166 10.81 2.65 12.97
CA LEU A 166 9.35 2.67 13.18
C LEU A 166 9.00 2.75 14.67
N ALA A 167 9.73 2.01 15.51
CA ALA A 167 9.52 1.99 16.96
C ALA A 167 9.90 3.35 17.59
N ASP A 168 11.09 3.87 17.26
CA ASP A 168 11.64 5.10 17.83
C ASP A 168 10.87 6.34 17.38
N SER A 169 10.42 6.37 16.13
CA SER A 169 9.58 7.46 15.59
C SER A 169 8.12 7.42 16.09
N GLY A 170 7.70 6.36 16.79
CA GLY A 170 6.32 6.13 17.22
C GLY A 170 5.36 5.70 16.09
N THR A 171 5.80 5.74 14.84
CA THR A 171 5.00 5.39 13.66
C THR A 171 4.58 3.92 13.65
N LEU A 172 5.31 3.01 14.33
CA LEU A 172 4.94 1.61 14.46
C LEU A 172 3.56 1.44 15.10
N GLY A 173 3.32 2.15 16.22
CA GLY A 173 2.06 2.10 16.94
C GLY A 173 0.90 2.65 16.12
N GLU A 174 1.12 3.76 15.42
CA GLU A 174 0.14 4.37 14.53
C GLU A 174 -0.22 3.45 13.35
N ARG A 175 0.78 2.90 12.65
CA ARG A 175 0.58 1.95 11.54
C ARG A 175 -0.16 0.71 12.01
N ARG A 176 0.18 0.15 13.18
CA ARG A 176 -0.52 -1.02 13.75
C ARG A 176 -1.98 -0.70 14.09
N ARG A 177 -2.25 0.46 14.70
CA ARG A 177 -3.62 0.90 15.01
C ARG A 177 -4.47 1.09 13.76
N SER A 178 -3.92 1.71 12.71
CA SER A 178 -4.62 1.89 11.44
C SER A 178 -4.98 0.54 10.81
N ARG A 179 -4.02 -0.39 10.72
CA ARG A 179 -4.26 -1.75 10.19
C ARG A 179 -5.30 -2.52 10.99
N LEU A 180 -5.26 -2.44 12.32
CA LEU A 180 -6.27 -3.08 13.18
C LEU A 180 -7.67 -2.49 12.94
N LEU A 181 -7.78 -1.17 12.73
CA LEU A 181 -9.04 -0.53 12.40
C LEU A 181 -9.58 -1.02 11.05
N ASP A 182 -8.74 -1.03 10.01
CA ASP A 182 -9.17 -1.45 8.67
C ASP A 182 -9.57 -2.92 8.66
N ARG A 183 -8.78 -3.79 9.31
CA ARG A 183 -9.15 -5.20 9.50
C ARG A 183 -10.45 -5.38 10.28
N THR A 184 -10.68 -4.57 11.32
CA THR A 184 -11.92 -4.63 12.10
C THR A 184 -13.12 -4.26 11.22
N ARG A 185 -12.98 -3.22 10.38
CA ARG A 185 -14.01 -2.83 9.40
C ARG A 185 -14.31 -3.97 8.42
N GLU A 186 -13.29 -4.61 7.86
CA GLU A 186 -13.47 -5.76 6.96
C GLU A 186 -14.21 -6.93 7.63
N VAL A 187 -13.92 -7.20 8.91
CA VAL A 187 -14.63 -8.24 9.68
C VAL A 187 -16.09 -7.85 9.89
N VAL A 188 -16.35 -6.58 10.26
CA VAL A 188 -17.71 -6.05 10.43
C VAL A 188 -18.49 -6.10 9.11
N ASP A 189 -17.90 -5.68 8.00
CA ASP A 189 -18.55 -5.67 6.68
C ASP A 189 -18.91 -7.09 6.25
N ARG A 190 -17.99 -8.04 6.42
CA ARG A 190 -18.21 -9.46 6.10
C ARG A 190 -19.30 -10.07 6.97
N ALA A 191 -19.27 -9.80 8.27
CA ALA A 191 -20.27 -10.29 9.21
C ALA A 191 -21.65 -9.68 8.92
N THR A 192 -21.71 -8.38 8.63
CA THR A 192 -22.94 -7.65 8.30
C THR A 192 -23.53 -8.18 7.00
N ARG A 193 -22.72 -8.35 5.96
CA ARG A 193 -23.18 -8.94 4.69
C ARG A 193 -23.76 -10.33 4.90
N ARG A 194 -23.08 -11.19 5.67
CA ARG A 194 -23.57 -12.53 5.98
C ARG A 194 -24.90 -12.46 6.73
N TRP A 195 -24.97 -11.66 7.79
CA TRP A 195 -26.17 -11.48 8.59
C TRP A 195 -27.36 -11.02 7.73
N ILE A 196 -27.18 -10.01 6.88
CA ILE A 196 -28.24 -9.52 5.97
C ILE A 196 -28.79 -10.66 5.10
N TRP A 197 -27.94 -11.43 4.44
CA TRP A 197 -28.41 -12.40 3.45
C TRP A 197 -28.80 -13.76 4.03
N GLU A 198 -28.25 -14.16 5.18
CA GLU A 198 -28.50 -15.49 5.78
C GLU A 198 -29.45 -15.46 6.97
N GLU A 199 -29.48 -14.36 7.73
CA GLU A 199 -30.27 -14.27 8.98
C GLU A 199 -31.47 -13.32 8.86
N THR A 200 -31.64 -12.65 7.72
CA THR A 200 -32.82 -11.80 7.42
C THR A 200 -33.55 -12.26 6.15
N ARG A 201 -34.80 -11.82 5.97
CA ARG A 201 -35.64 -11.96 4.76
C ARG A 201 -35.37 -10.86 3.74
N ALA A 202 -34.19 -10.23 3.75
CA ALA A 202 -33.80 -9.27 2.72
C ALA A 202 -33.99 -9.86 1.32
N ASP A 203 -33.56 -11.10 1.09
CA ASP A 203 -33.74 -11.80 -0.20
C ASP A 203 -35.21 -11.97 -0.57
N GLN A 204 -36.07 -12.34 0.39
CA GLN A 204 -37.51 -12.48 0.14
C GLN A 204 -38.14 -11.13 -0.21
N ARG A 205 -37.78 -10.05 0.50
CA ARG A 205 -38.27 -8.71 0.20
C ARG A 205 -37.86 -8.21 -1.17
N ILE A 206 -36.62 -8.47 -1.57
CA ILE A 206 -36.16 -8.16 -2.93
C ILE A 206 -36.98 -8.97 -3.93
N ALA A 207 -37.15 -10.27 -3.70
CA ALA A 207 -37.93 -11.14 -4.59
C ALA A 207 -39.38 -10.66 -4.77
N GLU A 208 -40.03 -10.19 -3.70
CA GLU A 208 -41.38 -9.60 -3.74
C GLU A 208 -41.47 -8.34 -4.62
N ARG A 209 -40.37 -7.62 -4.82
CA ARG A 209 -40.30 -6.36 -5.60
C ARG A 209 -39.71 -6.52 -7.00
N LEU A 210 -39.20 -7.71 -7.36
CA LEU A 210 -38.50 -7.93 -8.64
C LEU A 210 -39.36 -7.59 -9.85
N ASP A 211 -40.65 -7.97 -9.85
CA ASP A 211 -41.56 -7.68 -10.97
C ASP A 211 -41.78 -6.18 -11.16
N GLU A 212 -41.76 -5.40 -10.08
CA GLU A 212 -41.88 -3.94 -10.13
C GLU A 212 -40.60 -3.27 -10.65
N ILE A 213 -39.43 -3.83 -10.31
CA ILE A 213 -38.13 -3.40 -10.86
C ILE A 213 -38.08 -3.68 -12.36
N VAL A 214 -38.44 -4.89 -12.79
CA VAL A 214 -38.44 -5.29 -14.21
C VAL A 214 -39.41 -4.43 -15.02
N ALA A 215 -40.56 -4.07 -14.43
CA ALA A 215 -41.52 -3.16 -15.06
C ALA A 215 -41.08 -1.68 -15.07
N GLY A 216 -39.92 -1.34 -14.47
CA GLY A 216 -39.40 0.02 -14.37
C GLY A 216 -40.20 0.93 -13.44
N ARG A 217 -41.04 0.36 -12.56
CA ARG A 217 -41.83 1.12 -11.57
C ARG A 217 -41.04 1.43 -10.30
N LEU A 218 -40.07 0.57 -9.96
CA LEU A 218 -39.11 0.78 -8.88
C LEU A 218 -37.69 0.65 -9.44
N SER A 219 -36.75 1.38 -8.86
CA SER A 219 -35.33 1.15 -9.10
C SER A 219 -34.75 0.19 -8.06
N PRO A 220 -33.62 -0.48 -8.34
CA PRO A 220 -32.88 -1.24 -7.33
C PRO A 220 -32.51 -0.41 -6.10
N TYR A 221 -32.30 0.90 -6.25
CA TYR A 221 -32.00 1.80 -5.13
C TYR A 221 -33.19 2.02 -4.20
N ASP A 222 -34.42 2.10 -4.76
CA ASP A 222 -35.64 2.26 -3.97
C ASP A 222 -35.89 1.02 -3.10
N VAL A 223 -35.74 -0.16 -3.69
CA VAL A 223 -35.90 -1.44 -2.97
C VAL A 223 -34.79 -1.63 -1.94
N ALA A 224 -33.55 -1.25 -2.25
CA ALA A 224 -32.46 -1.29 -1.28
C ALA A 224 -32.72 -0.36 -0.08
N ALA A 225 -33.27 0.85 -0.31
CA ALA A 225 -33.66 1.75 0.76
C ALA A 225 -34.78 1.17 1.64
N GLU A 226 -35.81 0.57 1.04
CA GLU A 226 -36.90 -0.12 1.75
C GLU A 226 -36.35 -1.23 2.66
N VAL A 227 -35.48 -2.11 2.13
CA VAL A 227 -34.85 -3.19 2.90
C VAL A 227 -34.01 -2.62 4.04
N LEU A 228 -33.15 -1.64 3.78
CA LEU A 228 -32.29 -1.04 4.80
C LEU A 228 -33.09 -0.34 5.91
N ASP A 229 -34.18 0.32 5.57
CA ASP A 229 -35.01 1.01 6.55
C ASP A 229 -35.80 0.03 7.43
N GLY A 230 -36.28 -1.09 6.88
CA GLY A 230 -36.85 -2.18 7.68
C GLY A 230 -35.85 -2.77 8.68
N LEU A 231 -34.61 -3.03 8.22
CA LEU A 231 -33.53 -3.51 9.10
C LEU A 231 -33.20 -2.51 10.24
N LYS A 232 -33.15 -1.21 9.95
CA LYS A 232 -32.93 -0.16 10.97
C LYS A 232 -34.05 -0.08 12.01
N GLN A 233 -35.27 -0.46 11.64
CA GLN A 233 -36.43 -0.48 12.52
C GLN A 233 -36.52 -1.74 13.39
N GLY A 234 -35.52 -2.63 13.29
CA GLY A 234 -35.44 -3.86 14.09
C GLY A 234 -36.37 -4.96 13.58
N GLU A 235 -36.88 -4.84 12.36
CA GLU A 235 -37.58 -5.94 11.74
C GLU A 235 -36.60 -7.11 11.56
N ARG A 236 -36.90 -8.24 12.20
CA ARG A 236 -36.55 -9.54 11.63
C ARG A 236 -37.46 -9.73 10.42
N LEU A 237 -37.20 -8.93 9.39
CA LEU A 237 -37.38 -9.40 8.03
C LEU A 237 -36.62 -10.71 8.07
#